data_AF-A0A4Q3XCS9-F1
#
_entry.id   AF-A0A4Q3XCS9-F1
#
_cell.length_a   1.000
_cell.length_b   1.000
_cell.length_c   1.000
_cell.angle_alpha   90.00
_cell.angle_beta   90.00
_cell.angle_gamma   90.00
#
_symmetry.space_group_name_H-M   'P 1'
#
loop_
_entity.id
_entity.type
_entity.pdbx_description
1 polymer ?
#
loop_
_entity_poly.entity_id
_entity_poly.type
_entity_poly.pdbx_seq_one_letter_code
_entity_poly.pdbx_strand_id
1 'polypeptide(L)'
;MTLPSKPNSIFGRGFGRVAAFYLITIALAVLVRFLVPWLGHSALPLTMLTPAISATIMLGLVARDAGLRRALRDLGLSRLGTKAWTLAILAPLATMGAGVTVLWVSGLTGIADVNLGPALAIDLFVSLIVSILFAFGEEVGWRGYL
;
A
#
# COMPACT_ATOMS: atom_id res chain seq x y z
N MET A 1 48.31 16.82 -14.91
CA MET A 1 48.23 15.56 -14.14
C MET A 1 46.89 15.55 -13.42
N THR A 2 45.85 15.07 -14.08
CA THR A 2 44.48 15.02 -13.57
C THR A 2 44.26 13.69 -12.87
N LEU A 3 43.90 13.72 -11.59
CA LEU A 3 43.63 12.52 -10.80
C LEU A 3 42.41 11.78 -11.39
N PRO A 4 42.42 10.43 -11.45
CA PRO A 4 41.27 9.66 -11.89
C PRO A 4 40.11 9.83 -10.89
N SER A 5 38.95 10.23 -11.39
CA SER A 5 37.72 10.32 -10.63
C SER A 5 37.32 8.92 -10.15
N LYS A 6 37.09 8.77 -8.84
CA LYS A 6 36.56 7.53 -8.25
C LYS A 6 35.27 7.15 -8.98
N PRO A 7 35.10 5.89 -9.43
CA PRO A 7 33.84 5.44 -9.99
C PRO A 7 32.78 5.58 -8.90
N ASN A 8 31.84 6.50 -9.12
CA ASN A 8 30.62 6.60 -8.33
C ASN A 8 29.91 5.26 -8.46
N SER A 9 30.01 4.40 -7.44
CA SER A 9 29.26 3.14 -7.41
C SER A 9 27.78 3.46 -7.21
N ILE A 10 27.10 3.66 -8.33
CA ILE A 10 25.65 3.90 -8.42
C ILE A 10 24.88 2.79 -7.64
N PHE A 11 25.44 1.58 -7.59
CA PHE A 11 24.91 0.43 -6.86
C PHE A 11 24.97 0.53 -5.33
N GLY A 12 25.97 1.19 -4.74
CA GLY A 12 26.15 1.24 -3.28
C GLY A 12 25.22 2.23 -2.58
N ARG A 13 24.93 3.37 -3.22
CA ARG A 13 24.02 4.40 -2.67
C ARG A 13 22.55 4.06 -2.87
N GLY A 14 22.19 3.38 -3.96
CA GLY A 14 20.81 2.96 -4.23
C GLY A 14 20.33 1.88 -3.27
N PHE A 15 21.11 0.82 -3.08
CA PHE A 15 20.72 -0.29 -2.21
C PHE A 15 20.52 0.14 -0.75
N GLY A 16 21.42 0.96 -0.21
CA GLY A 16 21.29 1.44 1.18
C GLY A 16 20.02 2.27 1.42
N ARG A 17 19.57 3.03 0.43
CA ARG A 17 18.34 3.83 0.49
C ARG A 17 17.09 2.96 0.46
N VAL A 18 17.06 1.97 -0.43
CA VAL A 18 15.97 0.99 -0.50
C VAL A 18 15.89 0.19 0.80
N ALA A 19 17.03 -0.30 1.31
CA ALA A 19 17.08 -1.01 2.58
C ALA A 19 16.60 -0.14 3.76
N ALA A 20 17.02 1.13 3.82
CA ALA A 20 16.56 2.06 4.84
C ALA A 20 15.04 2.29 4.78
N PHE A 21 14.46 2.44 3.58
CA PHE A 21 13.01 2.54 3.42
C PHE A 21 12.28 1.31 3.97
N TYR A 22 12.70 0.10 3.59
CA TYR A 22 12.11 -1.13 4.11
C TYR A 22 12.23 -1.24 5.62
N LEU A 23 13.41 -0.91 6.18
CA LEU A 23 13.64 -0.96 7.63
C LEU A 23 12.73 0.02 8.37
N ILE A 24 12.54 1.24 7.87
CA ILE A 24 11.64 2.22 8.49
C ILE A 24 10.18 1.75 8.39
N THR A 25 9.74 1.27 7.22
CA THR A 25 8.37 0.76 7.04
C THR A 25 8.08 -0.40 7.99
N ILE A 26 8.98 -1.37 8.08
CA ILE A 26 8.83 -2.52 8.99
C ILE A 26 8.87 -2.06 10.45
N ALA A 27 9.78 -1.16 10.82
CA ALA A 27 9.86 -0.63 12.18
C ALA A 27 8.57 0.09 12.58
N LEU A 28 7.97 0.88 11.69
CA LEU A 28 6.68 1.53 11.92
C LEU A 28 5.54 0.51 12.05
N ALA A 29 5.48 -0.51 11.19
CA ALA A 29 4.47 -1.57 11.30
C ALA A 29 4.57 -2.34 12.62
N VAL A 30 5.80 -2.64 13.06
CA VAL A 30 6.07 -3.26 14.36
C VAL A 30 5.67 -2.33 15.52
N LEU A 31 5.96 -1.03 15.42
CA LEU A 31 5.52 -0.05 16.41
C LEU A 31 3.99 -0.01 16.51
N VAL A 32 3.27 0.04 15.38
CA VAL A 32 1.81 0.00 15.37
C VAL A 32 1.29 -1.29 16.01
N ARG A 33 1.94 -2.44 15.74
CA ARG A 33 1.60 -3.72 16.39
C ARG A 33 1.70 -3.64 17.91
N PHE A 34 2.75 -3.03 18.45
CA PHE A 34 2.86 -2.84 19.90
C PHE A 34 1.78 -1.90 20.44
N LEU A 35 1.35 -0.91 19.64
CA LEU A 35 0.34 0.06 20.04
C LEU A 35 -1.11 -0.42 19.89
N VAL A 36 -1.33 -1.64 19.37
CA VAL A 36 -2.68 -2.23 19.19
C VAL A 36 -3.59 -2.11 20.43
N PRO A 37 -3.14 -2.36 21.67
CA PRO A 37 -4.00 -2.27 22.85
C PRO A 37 -4.63 -0.88 23.06
N TRP A 38 -3.96 0.19 22.59
CA TRP A 38 -4.43 1.56 22.69
C TRP A 38 -5.14 2.03 21.42
N LEU A 39 -4.73 1.53 20.25
CA LEU A 39 -5.26 1.94 18.95
C LEU A 39 -6.53 1.18 18.54
N GLY A 40 -6.74 -0.03 19.07
CA GLY A 40 -7.87 -0.87 18.71
C GLY A 40 -8.01 -1.05 17.20
N HIS A 41 -9.22 -0.79 16.68
CA HIS A 41 -9.54 -0.92 15.25
C HIS A 41 -8.74 0.02 14.33
N SER A 42 -8.20 1.12 14.87
CA SER A 42 -7.39 2.08 14.10
C SER A 42 -5.99 1.55 13.78
N ALA A 43 -5.54 0.45 14.41
CA ALA A 43 -4.21 -0.09 14.17
C ALA A 43 -4.02 -0.59 12.72
N LEU A 44 -5.06 -1.20 12.13
CA LEU A 44 -5.02 -1.68 10.74
C LEU A 44 -4.79 -0.55 9.72
N PRO A 45 -5.66 0.49 9.66
CA PRO A 45 -5.46 1.59 8.72
C PRO A 45 -4.14 2.33 8.96
N LEU A 46 -3.69 2.48 10.21
CA LEU A 46 -2.38 3.07 10.50
C LEU A 46 -1.22 2.23 9.98
N THR A 47 -1.34 0.90 10.01
CA THR A 47 -0.33 0.00 9.45
C THR A 47 -0.24 0.16 7.94
N MET A 48 -1.37 0.32 7.24
CA MET A 48 -1.41 0.56 5.78
C MET A 48 -0.75 1.89 5.37
N LEU A 49 -0.70 2.88 6.27
CA LEU A 49 -0.03 4.15 6.02
C LEU A 49 1.49 4.11 6.28
N THR A 50 2.03 3.04 6.84
CA THR A 50 3.47 2.95 7.18
C THR A 50 4.41 3.13 5.97
N PRO A 51 4.12 2.64 4.75
CA PRO A 51 4.96 2.89 3.59
C PRO A 51 4.89 4.37 3.16
N ALA A 52 3.71 4.99 3.26
CA ALA A 52 3.51 6.40 2.92
C ALA A 52 4.29 7.33 3.86
N ILE A 53 4.25 7.04 5.17
CA ILE A 53 5.00 7.77 6.19
C ILE A 53 6.50 7.59 5.95
N SER A 54 6.95 6.36 5.67
CA SER A 54 8.35 6.05 5.37
C SER A 54 8.85 6.77 4.12
N ALA A 55 8.05 6.80 3.05
CA ALA A 55 8.38 7.56 1.85
C ALA A 55 8.51 9.06 2.15
N THR A 56 7.60 9.62 2.96
CA THR A 56 7.66 11.02 3.39
C THR A 56 8.94 11.33 4.18
N ILE A 57 9.31 10.44 5.12
CA ILE A 57 10.55 10.53 5.89
C ILE A 57 11.76 10.47 4.96
N MET A 58 11.80 9.50 4.04
CA MET A 58 12.93 9.31 3.16
C MET A 58 13.09 10.48 2.18
N LEU A 59 12.00 10.99 1.60
CA LEU A 59 12.05 12.13 0.67
C LEU A 59 12.43 13.44 1.39
N GLY A 60 11.93 13.67 2.61
CA GLY A 60 12.17 14.90 3.36
C GLY A 60 13.50 14.94 4.13
N LEU A 61 13.89 13.83 4.75
CA LEU A 61 14.99 13.81 5.72
C LEU A 61 16.24 13.09 5.20
N VAL A 62 16.09 12.01 4.43
CA VAL A 62 17.23 11.12 4.10
C VAL A 62 17.78 11.36 2.69
N ALA A 63 16.91 11.34 1.69
CA ALA A 63 17.32 11.39 0.30
C ALA A 63 17.49 12.83 -0.20
N ARG A 64 16.66 13.81 0.24
CA ARG A 64 16.64 15.23 -0.20
C ARG A 64 16.71 15.52 -1.71
N ASP A 65 16.81 14.49 -2.56
CA ASP A 65 17.21 14.57 -3.96
C ASP A 65 15.99 14.69 -4.91
N ALA A 66 14.77 14.41 -4.43
CA ALA A 66 13.55 14.51 -5.20
C ALA A 66 12.40 15.00 -4.31
N GLY A 67 11.89 16.20 -4.56
CA GLY A 67 10.71 16.71 -3.84
C GLY A 67 9.45 15.88 -4.14
N LEU A 68 8.48 15.91 -3.23
CA LEU A 68 7.21 15.17 -3.30
C LEU A 68 6.51 15.26 -4.68
N ARG A 69 6.60 16.41 -5.35
CA ARG A 69 6.03 16.61 -6.69
C ARG A 69 6.64 15.72 -7.78
N ARG A 70 7.94 15.40 -7.69
CA ARG A 70 8.62 14.52 -8.64
C ARG A 70 8.24 13.07 -8.41
N ALA A 71 8.19 12.65 -7.14
CA ALA A 71 7.71 11.33 -6.74
C ALA A 71 6.27 11.07 -7.23
N LEU A 72 5.34 12.04 -7.03
CA LEU A 72 3.96 11.94 -7.52
C LEU A 72 3.85 11.88 -9.05
N ARG A 73 4.79 12.48 -9.78
CA ARG A 73 4.82 12.43 -11.25
C ARG A 73 5.32 11.08 -11.76
N ASP A 74 6.31 10.51 -11.08
CA ASP A 74 6.91 9.22 -11.44
C ASP A 74 5.97 8.04 -11.08
N LEU A 75 5.03 8.25 -10.14
CA LEU A 75 3.93 7.34 -9.79
C LEU A 75 2.94 6.99 -10.93
N GLY A 76 3.10 7.57 -12.12
CA GLY A 76 2.33 7.15 -13.30
C GLY A 76 0.85 7.56 -13.27
N LEU A 77 0.45 8.42 -12.31
CA LEU A 77 -0.91 8.96 -12.16
C LEU A 77 -1.42 9.74 -13.39
N SER A 78 -0.58 9.90 -14.41
CA SER A 78 -0.95 10.51 -15.69
C SER A 78 -1.79 9.60 -16.60
N ARG A 79 -1.93 8.29 -16.31
CA ARG A 79 -2.67 7.35 -17.16
C ARG A 79 -3.53 6.37 -16.35
N LEU A 80 -4.82 6.29 -16.67
CA LEU A 80 -5.82 5.45 -15.99
C LEU A 80 -5.67 3.92 -16.19
N GLY A 81 -4.70 3.45 -16.99
CA GLY A 81 -4.34 2.02 -17.04
C GLY A 81 -5.47 1.04 -17.39
N THR A 82 -6.45 1.44 -18.19
CA THR A 82 -7.74 0.72 -18.41
C THR A 82 -7.61 -0.73 -18.89
N LYS A 83 -6.52 -1.08 -19.57
CA LYS A 83 -6.30 -2.45 -20.09
C LYS A 83 -6.19 -3.52 -19.00
N ALA A 84 -5.73 -3.15 -17.80
CA ALA A 84 -5.55 -4.09 -16.70
C ALA A 84 -6.77 -4.19 -15.76
N TRP A 85 -7.79 -3.33 -15.95
CA TRP A 85 -8.92 -3.24 -15.03
C TRP A 85 -9.71 -4.54 -14.92
N THR A 86 -9.93 -5.22 -16.05
CA THR A 86 -10.64 -6.50 -16.06
C THR A 86 -9.93 -7.51 -15.16
N LEU A 87 -8.60 -7.63 -15.26
CA LEU A 87 -7.84 -8.54 -14.41
C LEU A 87 -7.82 -8.07 -12.95
N ALA A 88 -7.65 -6.76 -12.71
CA ALA A 88 -7.61 -6.18 -11.37
C ALA A 88 -8.92 -6.36 -10.59
N ILE A 89 -10.06 -6.43 -11.29
CA ILE A 89 -11.37 -6.67 -10.68
C ILE A 89 -11.65 -8.18 -10.60
N LEU A 90 -11.43 -8.91 -11.69
CA LEU A 90 -11.81 -10.33 -11.75
C LEU A 90 -10.91 -11.22 -10.91
N ALA A 91 -9.61 -10.93 -10.79
CA ALA A 91 -8.71 -11.82 -10.04
C ALA A 91 -9.03 -11.85 -8.53
N PRO A 92 -9.22 -10.72 -7.83
CA PRO A 92 -9.66 -10.74 -6.43
C PRO A 92 -11.03 -11.40 -6.26
N LEU A 93 -11.99 -11.09 -7.14
CA LEU A 93 -13.34 -11.69 -7.09
C LEU A 93 -13.30 -13.20 -7.31
N ALA A 94 -12.52 -13.68 -8.26
CA ALA A 94 -12.36 -15.11 -8.53
C ALA A 94 -11.69 -15.82 -7.35
N THR A 95 -10.65 -15.21 -6.77
CA THR A 95 -9.94 -15.78 -5.61
C THR A 95 -10.86 -15.87 -4.39
N MET A 96 -11.59 -14.78 -4.10
CA MET A 96 -12.52 -14.74 -2.98
C MET A 96 -13.71 -15.69 -3.20
N GLY A 97 -14.27 -15.68 -4.41
CA GLY A 97 -15.35 -16.57 -4.82
C GLY A 97 -14.95 -18.03 -4.69
N ALA A 98 -13.78 -18.42 -5.19
CA ALA A 98 -13.26 -19.79 -5.07
C ALA A 98 -13.13 -20.22 -3.60
N GLY A 99 -12.57 -19.37 -2.75
CA GLY A 99 -12.47 -19.64 -1.30
C GLY A 99 -13.84 -19.86 -0.66
N VAL A 100 -14.80 -18.97 -0.94
CA VAL A 100 -16.17 -19.10 -0.44
C VAL A 100 -16.86 -20.36 -0.97
N THR A 101 -16.66 -20.70 -2.24
CA THR A 101 -17.22 -21.93 -2.85
C THR A 101 -16.69 -23.19 -2.16
N VAL A 102 -15.38 -23.26 -1.89
CA VAL A 102 -14.79 -24.41 -1.18
C VAL A 102 -15.39 -24.55 0.22
N LEU A 103 -15.55 -23.45 0.95
CA LEU A 103 -16.17 -23.46 2.28
C LEU A 103 -17.65 -23.87 2.22
N TRP A 104 -18.37 -23.43 1.20
CA TRP A 104 -19.80 -23.75 1.05
C TRP A 104 -20.01 -25.22 0.71
N VAL A 105 -19.25 -25.75 -0.26
CA VAL A 105 -19.34 -27.16 -0.68
C VAL A 105 -18.88 -28.13 0.42
N SER A 106 -17.91 -27.72 1.25
CA SER A 106 -17.48 -28.52 2.41
C SER A 106 -18.45 -28.47 3.59
N GLY A 107 -19.52 -27.67 3.52
CA GLY A 107 -20.48 -27.50 4.60
C GLY A 107 -19.96 -26.68 5.79
N LEU A 108 -18.81 -26.01 5.64
CA LEU A 108 -18.21 -25.16 6.66
C LEU A 108 -18.82 -23.76 6.73
N THR A 109 -19.57 -23.35 5.71
CA THR A 109 -20.33 -22.09 5.71
C THR A 109 -21.68 -22.27 5.01
N GLY A 110 -22.65 -21.42 5.36
CA GLY A 110 -23.91 -21.25 4.64
C GLY A 110 -23.97 -19.93 3.89
N ILE A 111 -24.99 -19.78 3.05
CA ILE A 111 -25.35 -18.49 2.46
C ILE A 111 -26.19 -17.75 3.51
N ALA A 112 -25.68 -16.62 4.00
CA ALA A 112 -26.44 -15.77 4.90
C ALA A 112 -27.52 -15.02 4.11
N ASP A 113 -28.67 -14.82 4.75
CA ASP A 113 -29.72 -13.95 4.21
C ASP A 113 -29.28 -12.50 4.42
N VAL A 114 -28.85 -11.85 3.34
CA VAL A 114 -28.30 -10.49 3.41
C VAL A 114 -29.42 -9.48 3.22
N ASN A 115 -29.65 -8.64 4.23
CA ASN A 115 -30.57 -7.51 4.09
C ASN A 115 -29.93 -6.44 3.20
N LEU A 116 -30.35 -6.40 1.92
CA LEU A 116 -29.90 -5.43 0.91
C LEU A 116 -30.54 -4.04 1.10
N GLY A 117 -30.75 -3.63 2.34
CA GLY A 117 -31.32 -2.34 2.68
C GLY A 117 -30.37 -1.16 2.42
N PRO A 118 -30.88 0.08 2.47
CA PRO A 118 -30.10 1.29 2.19
C PRO A 118 -28.89 1.47 3.12
N ALA A 119 -28.95 0.96 4.35
CA ALA A 119 -27.84 1.00 5.29
C ALA A 119 -26.60 0.25 4.79
N LEU A 120 -26.78 -0.94 4.20
CA LEU A 120 -25.69 -1.73 3.63
C LEU A 120 -25.05 -1.01 2.43
N ALA A 121 -25.87 -0.42 1.56
CA ALA A 121 -25.39 0.33 0.41
C ALA A 121 -24.53 1.53 0.82
N ILE A 122 -24.95 2.26 1.87
CA ILE A 122 -24.19 3.37 2.44
C ILE A 122 -22.87 2.88 3.03
N ASP A 123 -22.90 1.80 3.83
CA ASP A 123 -21.71 1.24 4.46
C ASP A 123 -20.68 0.75 3.43
N LEU A 124 -21.12 0.05 2.38
CA LEU A 124 -20.28 -0.37 1.27
C LEU A 124 -19.67 0.83 0.53
N PHE A 125 -20.45 1.87 0.29
CA PHE A 125 -19.98 3.07 -0.40
C PHE A 125 -18.92 3.82 0.41
N VAL A 126 -19.16 4.01 1.71
CA VAL A 126 -18.19 4.63 2.63
C VAL A 126 -16.93 3.78 2.72
N SER A 127 -17.08 2.46 2.91
CA SER A 127 -15.98 1.51 2.97
C SER A 127 -15.14 1.52 1.70
N LEU A 128 -15.77 1.62 0.53
CA LEU A 128 -15.07 1.73 -0.75
C LEU A 128 -14.22 3.01 -0.82
N ILE A 129 -14.78 4.17 -0.48
CA ILE A 129 -14.05 5.45 -0.49
C ILE A 129 -12.85 5.38 0.45
N VAL A 130 -13.09 4.93 1.68
CA VAL A 130 -12.04 4.83 2.70
C VAL A 130 -10.94 3.86 2.26
N SER A 131 -11.32 2.70 1.72
CA SER A 131 -10.35 1.70 1.23
C SER A 131 -9.51 2.23 0.08
N ILE A 132 -10.09 2.99 -0.86
CA ILE A 132 -9.35 3.62 -1.96
C ILE A 132 -8.29 4.58 -1.41
N LEU A 133 -8.63 5.40 -0.41
CA LEU A 133 -7.68 6.35 0.19
C LEU A 133 -6.48 5.64 0.84
N PHE A 134 -6.74 4.56 1.59
CA PHE A 134 -5.66 3.78 2.21
C PHE A 134 -4.82 3.02 1.18
N ALA A 135 -5.45 2.36 0.22
CA ALA A 135 -4.75 1.67 -0.87
C ALA A 135 -3.89 2.65 -1.70
N PHE A 136 -4.39 3.87 -1.93
CA PHE A 136 -3.63 4.92 -2.60
C PHE A 136 -2.43 5.37 -1.77
N GLY A 137 -2.60 5.59 -0.46
CA GLY A 137 -1.50 5.95 0.44
C GLY A 137 -0.41 4.88 0.43
N GLU A 138 -0.79 3.61 0.55
CA GLU A 138 0.11 2.47 0.49
C GLU A 138 0.86 2.42 -0.85
N GLU A 139 0.16 2.54 -1.97
CA GLU A 139 0.76 2.49 -3.31
C GLU A 139 1.70 3.68 -3.57
N VAL A 140 1.35 4.87 -3.08
CA VAL A 140 2.23 6.05 -3.11
C VAL A 140 3.51 5.81 -2.31
N GLY A 141 3.40 5.14 -1.16
CA GLY A 141 4.56 4.77 -0.35
C GLY A 141 5.49 3.81 -1.07
N TRP A 142 4.93 2.70 -1.60
CA TRP A 142 5.71 1.67 -2.27
C TRP A 142 6.30 2.16 -3.59
N ARG A 143 5.47 2.64 -4.52
CA ARG A 143 5.90 3.03 -5.87
C ARG A 143 6.46 4.43 -5.98
N GLY A 144 6.14 5.32 -5.03
CA GLY A 144 6.66 6.67 -5.04
C GLY A 144 8.11 6.75 -4.56
N TYR A 145 8.59 5.73 -3.83
CA TYR A 145 9.94 5.67 -3.32
C TYR A 145 10.84 4.63 -4.00
N LEU A 146 10.31 3.45 -4.35
CA LEU A 146 11.01 2.39 -5.08
C LEU A 146 11.03 2.68 -6.58
#